data_AF-A0AAE3JIN9-F1
#
_entry.id   AF-A0AAE3JIN9-F1
#
_cell.length_a   1.000
_cell.length_b   1.000
_cell.length_c   1.000
_cell.angle_alpha   90.00
_cell.angle_beta   90.00
_cell.angle_gamma   90.00
#
_symmetry.space_group_name_H-M   'P 1'
#
loop_
_entity.id
_entity.type
_entity.pdbx_description
1 polymer ?
#
loop_
_entity_poly.entity_id
_entity_poly.type
_entity_poly.pdbx_seq_one_letter_code
_entity_poly.pdbx_strand_id
1 'polypeptide(L)'
;MYKRHEIRAIFLLAISIILGVSCKTMDMEPRNEVVKDKLVEMEEKSEEEVAVEELKASIDVQNQIVYVDRPVYIPTPEPAVKRTTGLDSVKQSTEEGTIKPTEYSHAARIYDYDPDQVYEVYCQILRTTDIHLQPGEIVIDSPFVSDTERWILVQVLISRTMLSFNISMLNRNRPDLMPHSS
;
A
#
# COMPACT_ATOMS: atom_id res chain seq x y z
N MET A 1 -38.75 -4.48 -40.43
CA MET A 1 -38.15 -4.41 -39.07
C MET A 1 -37.26 -5.62 -38.73
N TYR A 2 -36.67 -6.31 -39.73
CA TYR A 2 -35.96 -7.60 -39.56
C TYR A 2 -34.42 -7.48 -39.51
N LYS A 3 -33.87 -6.39 -40.07
CA LYS A 3 -32.42 -6.23 -40.34
C LYS A 3 -31.52 -6.07 -39.10
N ARG A 4 -32.06 -5.63 -37.95
CA ARG A 4 -31.28 -5.34 -36.73
C ARG A 4 -30.99 -6.58 -35.88
N HIS A 5 -31.85 -7.60 -35.97
CA HIS A 5 -31.68 -8.86 -35.25
C HIS A 5 -30.66 -9.77 -35.93
N GLU A 6 -30.61 -9.78 -37.27
CA GLU A 6 -29.61 -10.56 -38.02
C GLU A 6 -28.18 -10.04 -37.80
N ILE A 7 -27.98 -8.72 -37.78
CA ILE A 7 -26.66 -8.13 -37.52
C ILE A 7 -26.15 -8.47 -36.11
N ARG A 8 -27.06 -8.48 -35.12
CA ARG A 8 -26.71 -8.88 -33.74
C ARG A 8 -26.40 -10.37 -33.64
N ALA A 9 -27.14 -11.22 -34.35
CA ALA A 9 -26.88 -12.65 -34.39
C ALA A 9 -25.51 -12.97 -35.04
N ILE A 10 -25.16 -12.28 -36.13
CA ILE A 10 -23.86 -12.43 -36.80
C ILE A 10 -22.71 -12.00 -35.88
N PHE A 11 -22.86 -10.87 -35.17
CA PHE A 11 -21.84 -10.41 -34.22
C PHE A 11 -21.63 -11.38 -33.05
N LEU A 12 -22.71 -11.93 -32.50
CA LEU A 12 -22.62 -12.90 -31.40
C LEU A 12 -21.98 -14.23 -31.86
N LEU A 13 -22.28 -14.66 -33.08
CA LEU A 13 -21.70 -15.87 -33.66
C LEU A 13 -20.20 -15.69 -33.95
N ALA A 14 -19.77 -14.50 -34.42
CA ALA A 14 -18.36 -14.18 -34.63
C ALA A 14 -17.56 -14.16 -33.32
N ILE A 15 -18.12 -13.60 -32.24
CA ILE A 15 -17.47 -13.57 -30.91
C ILE A 15 -17.28 -14.99 -30.35
N SER A 16 -18.27 -15.86 -30.55
CA SER A 16 -18.18 -17.27 -30.12
C SER A 16 -17.06 -18.04 -30.83
N ILE A 17 -16.79 -17.75 -32.10
CA ILE A 17 -15.74 -18.43 -32.87
C ILE A 17 -14.35 -17.99 -32.40
N ILE A 18 -14.18 -16.71 -32.05
CA ILE A 18 -12.89 -16.16 -31.57
C ILE A 18 -12.51 -16.76 -30.21
N LEU A 19 -13.49 -17.02 -29.34
CA LEU A 19 -13.25 -17.63 -28.03
C LEU A 19 -12.86 -19.12 -28.09
N GLY A 20 -13.11 -19.81 -29.21
CA GLY A 20 -12.87 -21.26 -29.35
C GLY A 20 -11.47 -21.67 -29.79
N VAL A 21 -10.59 -20.74 -30.19
CA VAL A 21 -9.29 -21.07 -30.81
C VAL A 21 -8.13 -21.13 -29.80
N SER A 22 -8.34 -20.81 -28.52
CA SER A 22 -7.26 -20.64 -27.54
C SER A 22 -7.02 -21.83 -26.60
N CYS A 23 -7.16 -23.07 -27.08
CA CYS A 23 -6.77 -24.27 -26.32
C CYS A 23 -5.77 -25.13 -27.12
N LYS A 24 -4.48 -24.77 -27.06
CA LYS A 24 -3.39 -25.72 -27.27
C LYS A 24 -2.81 -26.11 -25.93
N THR A 25 -3.14 -27.31 -25.46
CA THR A 25 -2.49 -27.94 -24.30
C THR A 25 -1.20 -28.61 -24.78
N MET A 26 -0.09 -28.42 -24.05
CA MET A 26 1.17 -29.12 -24.31
C MET A 26 1.28 -30.31 -23.37
N ASP A 27 1.40 -31.52 -23.92
CA ASP A 27 1.78 -32.72 -23.18
C ASP A 27 3.29 -32.69 -22.87
N MET A 28 3.65 -32.89 -21.61
CA MET A 28 5.03 -33.10 -21.18
C MET A 28 5.20 -34.57 -20.80
N GLU A 29 6.04 -35.28 -21.53
CA GLU A 29 6.45 -36.64 -21.16
C GLU A 29 7.41 -36.60 -19.94
N PRO A 30 7.23 -37.46 -18.93
CA PRO A 30 8.18 -37.58 -17.83
C PRO A 30 9.44 -38.33 -18.28
N ARG A 31 10.60 -37.76 -17.94
CA ARG A 31 11.93 -38.31 -18.22
C ARG A 31 12.18 -39.57 -17.37
N ASN A 32 12.59 -40.66 -18.01
CA ASN A 32 12.96 -41.91 -17.35
C ASN A 32 14.15 -41.74 -16.37
N GLU A 33 14.04 -42.37 -15.20
CA GLU A 33 15.11 -42.52 -14.22
C GLU A 33 16.17 -43.50 -14.74
N VAL A 34 17.45 -43.10 -14.70
CA VAL A 34 18.56 -43.98 -15.07
C VAL A 34 18.95 -44.82 -13.85
N VAL A 35 18.86 -46.13 -14.05
CA VAL A 35 19.22 -47.21 -13.13
C VAL A 35 20.70 -47.14 -12.75
N LYS A 36 20.94 -47.40 -11.46
CA LYS A 36 22.23 -47.41 -10.78
C LYS A 36 22.92 -48.76 -10.98
N ASP A 37 23.73 -48.90 -12.03
CA ASP A 37 24.58 -50.08 -12.19
C ASP A 37 25.95 -49.86 -11.53
N LYS A 38 26.22 -50.71 -10.54
CA LYS A 38 27.53 -50.90 -9.92
C LYS A 38 28.47 -51.54 -10.95
N LEU A 39 29.54 -50.85 -11.29
CA LEU A 39 30.78 -51.48 -11.72
C LEU A 39 31.83 -51.16 -10.66
N VAL A 40 32.32 -52.22 -10.00
CA VAL A 40 33.48 -52.14 -9.11
C VAL A 40 34.70 -52.17 -10.02
N GLU A 41 35.27 -51.00 -10.31
CA GLU A 41 36.66 -50.90 -10.77
C GLU A 41 37.55 -50.94 -9.52
N MET A 42 38.45 -51.93 -9.47
CA MET A 42 39.58 -51.88 -8.53
C MET A 42 40.58 -50.88 -9.10
N GLU A 43 40.50 -49.64 -8.64
CA GLU A 43 41.53 -48.63 -8.88
C GLU A 43 42.80 -49.01 -8.10
N GLU A 44 43.89 -49.29 -8.82
CA GLU A 44 45.22 -49.28 -8.21
C GLU A 44 45.53 -47.84 -7.78
N LYS A 45 45.44 -47.63 -6.47
CA LYS A 45 45.71 -46.33 -5.83
C LYS A 45 47.12 -45.88 -6.17
N SER A 46 47.25 -44.72 -6.82
CA SER A 46 48.55 -44.16 -7.18
C SER A 46 49.36 -43.83 -5.93
N GLU A 47 50.68 -43.91 -6.03
CA GLU A 47 51.63 -43.66 -4.94
C GLU A 47 51.40 -42.29 -4.26
N GLU A 48 50.93 -41.31 -5.01
CA GLU A 48 50.58 -39.98 -4.50
C GLU A 48 49.37 -39.99 -3.56
N GLU A 49 48.34 -40.79 -3.85
CA GLU A 49 47.18 -40.90 -2.97
C GLU A 49 47.48 -41.68 -1.69
N VAL A 50 48.43 -42.63 -1.75
CA VAL A 50 48.96 -43.32 -0.56
C VAL A 50 49.75 -42.33 0.31
N ALA A 51 50.59 -41.49 -0.30
CA ALA A 51 51.34 -40.46 0.43
C ALA A 51 50.43 -39.41 1.10
N VAL A 52 49.33 -39.01 0.43
CA VAL A 52 48.33 -38.09 1.01
C VAL A 52 47.59 -38.72 2.19
N GLU A 53 47.34 -40.03 2.16
CA GLU A 53 46.71 -40.76 3.27
C GLU A 53 47.66 -40.90 4.47
N GLU A 54 48.94 -41.16 4.24
CA GLU A 54 49.97 -41.18 5.30
C GLU A 54 50.17 -39.79 5.92
N LEU A 55 50.17 -38.72 5.10
CA LEU A 55 50.23 -37.34 5.59
C LEU A 55 49.00 -36.99 6.43
N LYS A 56 47.79 -37.40 6.02
CA LYS A 56 46.56 -37.23 6.82
C LYS A 56 46.59 -38.04 8.12
N ALA A 57 47.19 -39.23 8.13
CA ALA A 57 47.35 -40.04 9.32
C ALA A 57 48.38 -39.46 10.32
N SER A 58 49.36 -38.71 9.83
CA SER A 58 50.38 -38.05 10.67
C SER A 58 49.91 -36.74 11.32
N ILE A 59 48.82 -36.15 10.82
CA ILE A 59 48.25 -34.90 11.33
C ILE A 59 47.23 -35.25 12.43
N ASP A 60 47.76 -35.65 13.59
CA ASP A 60 46.99 -35.80 14.84
C ASP A 60 46.65 -34.41 15.40
N VAL A 61 45.67 -33.75 14.77
CA VAL A 61 45.11 -32.50 15.31
C VAL A 61 44.35 -32.87 16.57
N GLN A 62 45.00 -32.65 17.72
CA GLN A 62 44.38 -32.74 19.03
C GLN A 62 43.21 -31.75 19.09
N ASN A 63 42.00 -32.24 18.85
CA ASN A 63 40.78 -31.46 18.94
C ASN A 63 40.56 -31.05 20.40
N GLN A 64 41.09 -29.89 20.76
CA GLN A 64 40.85 -29.28 22.07
C GLN A 64 39.42 -28.73 22.09
N ILE A 65 38.54 -29.41 22.82
CA ILE A 65 37.17 -28.94 23.04
C ILE A 65 37.24 -27.70 23.93
N VAL A 66 37.04 -26.53 23.34
CA VAL A 66 36.89 -25.27 24.06
C VAL A 66 35.42 -25.12 24.44
N TYR A 67 35.11 -25.28 25.73
CA TYR A 67 33.78 -24.99 26.24
C TYR A 67 33.59 -23.48 26.32
N VAL A 68 32.69 -22.96 25.48
CA VAL A 68 32.28 -21.55 25.52
C VAL A 68 30.96 -21.48 26.28
N ASP A 69 30.94 -20.69 27.35
CA ASP A 69 29.72 -20.48 28.13
C ASP A 69 28.62 -19.84 27.29
N ARG A 70 27.37 -20.27 27.53
CA ARG A 70 26.21 -19.70 26.85
C ARG A 70 26.11 -18.21 27.19
N PRO A 71 26.00 -17.31 26.19
CA PRO A 71 25.77 -15.90 26.48
C PRO A 71 24.44 -15.74 27.22
N VAL A 72 24.48 -15.04 28.35
CA VAL A 72 23.28 -14.70 29.12
C VAL A 72 22.57 -13.54 28.42
N TYR A 73 21.37 -13.78 27.93
CA TYR A 73 20.53 -12.71 27.37
C TYR A 73 20.07 -11.78 28.50
N ILE A 74 20.47 -10.52 28.42
CA ILE A 74 19.95 -9.44 29.27
C ILE A 74 18.96 -8.66 28.39
N PRO A 75 17.63 -8.77 28.63
CA PRO A 75 16.67 -7.98 27.90
C PRO A 75 16.97 -6.50 28.12
N THR A 76 17.16 -5.76 27.02
CA THR A 76 17.24 -4.32 27.08
C THR A 76 15.92 -3.79 27.64
N PRO A 77 15.92 -3.00 28.73
CA PRO A 77 14.69 -2.44 29.25
C PRO A 77 14.06 -1.59 28.14
N GLU A 78 12.83 -1.92 27.75
CA GLU A 78 12.07 -1.11 26.81
C GLU A 78 11.96 0.31 27.38
N PRO A 79 12.22 1.35 26.57
CA PRO A 79 12.10 2.71 27.04
C PRO A 79 10.67 2.92 27.55
N ALA A 80 10.54 3.39 28.78
CA ALA A 80 9.24 3.74 29.35
C ALA A 80 8.56 4.75 28.43
N VAL A 81 7.49 4.33 27.76
CA VAL A 81 6.68 5.22 26.90
C VAL A 81 6.17 6.33 27.80
N LYS A 82 6.74 7.54 27.62
CA LYS A 82 6.26 8.73 28.32
C LYS A 82 4.86 9.03 27.82
N ARG A 83 3.86 8.59 28.59
CA ARG A 83 2.48 9.01 28.38
C ARG A 83 2.41 10.49 28.74
N THR A 84 2.16 11.33 27.74
CA THR A 84 1.77 12.72 27.97
C THR A 84 0.45 12.71 28.75
N THR A 85 0.27 13.64 29.68
CA THR A 85 -0.93 13.71 30.52
C THR A 85 -1.53 15.11 30.46
N GLY A 86 -2.85 15.21 30.46
CA GLY A 86 -3.55 16.50 30.53
C GLY A 86 -3.58 17.21 29.17
N LEU A 87 -3.14 18.47 29.14
CA LEU A 87 -3.21 19.31 27.93
C LEU A 87 -2.37 18.74 26.78
N ASP A 88 -1.19 18.21 27.09
CA ASP A 88 -0.26 17.72 26.07
C ASP A 88 -0.76 16.44 25.40
N SER A 89 -1.48 15.58 26.13
CA SER A 89 -2.12 14.40 25.51
C SER A 89 -3.27 14.78 24.59
N VAL A 90 -4.03 15.82 24.93
CA VAL A 90 -5.11 16.30 24.06
C VAL A 90 -4.54 16.91 22.78
N LYS A 91 -3.49 17.73 22.89
CA LYS A 91 -2.78 18.28 21.73
C LYS A 91 -2.22 17.19 20.84
N GLN A 92 -1.48 16.25 21.41
CA GLN A 92 -0.91 15.12 20.68
C GLN A 92 -2.02 14.30 19.98
N SER A 93 -3.10 13.98 20.69
CA SER A 93 -4.24 13.26 20.10
C SER A 93 -4.90 14.04 18.95
N THR A 94 -4.94 15.37 19.04
CA THR A 94 -5.50 16.21 17.99
C THR A 94 -4.59 16.24 16.77
N GLU A 95 -3.28 16.37 16.98
CA GLU A 95 -2.27 16.35 15.92
C GLU A 95 -2.21 15.00 15.20
N GLU A 96 -2.29 13.89 15.94
CA GLU A 96 -2.31 12.53 15.38
C GLU A 96 -3.62 12.23 14.63
N GLY A 97 -4.74 12.81 15.05
CA GLY A 97 -6.06 12.66 14.40
C GLY A 97 -6.36 13.68 13.30
N THR A 98 -5.40 14.53 12.93
CA THR A 98 -5.58 15.55 11.89
C THR A 98 -4.63 15.29 10.73
N ILE A 99 -5.19 15.04 9.54
CA ILE A 99 -4.41 14.83 8.32
C ILE A 99 -4.17 16.16 7.61
N LYS A 100 -2.90 16.42 7.33
CA LYS A 100 -2.44 17.49 6.42
C LYS A 100 -2.38 16.95 4.99
N PRO A 101 -2.59 17.81 3.98
CA PRO A 101 -2.57 17.37 2.58
C PRO A 101 -1.20 16.83 2.18
N THR A 102 -1.20 15.70 1.45
CA THR A 102 0.01 15.00 1.00
C THR A 102 0.70 15.77 -0.14
N GLU A 103 -0.09 16.37 -1.03
CA GLU A 103 0.42 17.13 -2.17
C GLU A 103 -0.16 18.55 -2.17
N TYR A 104 0.75 19.54 -2.20
CA TYR A 104 0.43 20.95 -2.36
C TYR A 104 0.58 21.34 -3.82
N SER A 105 -0.50 21.21 -4.60
CA SER A 105 -0.63 21.99 -5.83
C SER A 105 -1.25 23.33 -5.46
N HIS A 106 -0.74 24.44 -6.01
CA HIS A 106 -1.30 25.78 -5.75
C HIS A 106 -2.82 25.88 -6.03
N ALA A 107 -3.38 24.94 -6.80
CA ALA A 107 -4.80 24.88 -7.14
C ALA A 107 -5.60 23.81 -6.39
N ALA A 108 -4.96 22.76 -5.86
CA ALA A 108 -5.68 21.63 -5.27
C ALA A 108 -4.87 20.96 -4.15
N ARG A 109 -5.58 20.48 -3.14
CA ARG A 109 -5.04 19.67 -2.06
C ARG A 109 -5.67 18.28 -2.14
N ILE A 110 -4.83 17.27 -2.17
CA ILE A 110 -5.24 15.87 -2.26
C ILE A 110 -5.07 15.22 -0.89
N TYR A 111 -6.12 14.52 -0.46
CA TYR A 111 -6.17 13.77 0.78
C TYR A 111 -6.55 12.33 0.47
N ASP A 112 -5.90 11.39 1.13
CA ASP A 112 -6.31 9.99 1.11
C ASP A 112 -7.43 9.79 2.13
N TYR A 113 -8.50 9.10 1.72
CA TYR A 113 -9.67 8.87 2.56
C TYR A 113 -9.39 7.88 3.70
N ASP A 114 -9.77 8.28 4.90
CA ASP A 114 -9.69 7.56 6.16
C ASP A 114 -10.91 7.98 7.01
N PRO A 115 -11.79 7.04 7.39
CA PRO A 115 -13.02 7.34 8.12
C PRO A 115 -12.79 7.87 9.53
N ASP A 116 -11.62 7.63 10.14
CA ASP A 116 -11.35 7.96 11.54
C ASP A 116 -10.60 9.31 11.70
N GLN A 117 -10.45 10.05 10.60
CA GLN A 117 -9.56 11.21 10.53
C GLN A 117 -10.29 12.52 10.22
N VAL A 118 -9.68 13.63 10.67
CA VAL A 118 -10.17 14.98 10.39
C VAL A 118 -9.26 15.63 9.34
N TYR A 119 -9.90 16.17 8.30
CA TYR A 119 -9.21 16.84 7.20
C TYR A 119 -9.23 18.36 7.36
N GLU A 120 -8.06 18.97 7.38
CA GLU A 120 -7.94 20.42 7.48
C GLU A 120 -8.11 21.08 6.11
N VAL A 121 -9.16 21.89 5.93
CA VAL A 121 -9.44 22.61 4.68
C VAL A 121 -9.22 24.11 4.85
N TYR A 122 -8.13 24.64 4.29
CA TYR A 122 -7.92 26.09 4.30
C TYR A 122 -8.69 26.77 3.18
N CYS A 123 -9.52 27.75 3.55
CA CYS A 123 -10.28 28.59 2.64
C CYS A 123 -9.71 30.01 2.59
N GLN A 124 -9.99 30.73 1.50
CA GLN A 124 -9.69 32.15 1.37
C GLN A 124 -10.97 32.97 1.44
N ILE A 125 -10.88 34.15 2.06
CA ILE A 125 -11.98 35.10 2.15
C ILE A 125 -12.47 35.50 0.76
N LEU A 126 -13.80 35.54 0.58
CA LEU A 126 -14.48 35.89 -0.68
C LEU A 126 -14.08 34.98 -1.87
N ARG A 127 -13.60 33.77 -1.58
CA ARG A 127 -13.38 32.72 -2.57
C ARG A 127 -14.16 31.48 -2.18
N THR A 128 -14.62 30.77 -3.20
CA THR A 128 -15.21 29.45 -3.05
C THR A 128 -14.10 28.42 -3.16
N THR A 129 -14.09 27.48 -2.23
CA THR A 129 -13.25 26.29 -2.25
C THR A 129 -14.13 25.10 -2.59
N ASP A 130 -13.77 24.38 -3.64
CA ASP A 130 -14.48 23.16 -4.04
C ASP A 130 -13.84 21.93 -3.39
N ILE A 131 -14.67 21.06 -2.84
CA ILE A 131 -14.30 19.73 -2.37
C ILE A 131 -14.85 18.73 -3.37
N HIS A 132 -13.94 18.02 -4.04
CA HIS A 132 -14.28 16.98 -4.99
C HIS A 132 -14.08 15.62 -4.35
N LEU A 133 -15.13 14.81 -4.39
CA LEU A 133 -15.06 13.41 -4.00
C LEU A 133 -14.57 12.56 -5.17
N GLN A 134 -13.96 11.41 -4.86
CA GLN A 134 -13.56 10.46 -5.88
C GLN A 134 -14.81 9.87 -6.57
N PRO A 135 -14.76 9.57 -7.89
CA PRO A 135 -15.88 8.92 -8.56
C PRO A 135 -16.31 7.62 -7.87
N GLY A 136 -17.58 7.54 -7.48
CA GLY A 136 -18.14 6.40 -6.74
C GLY A 136 -18.29 6.63 -5.24
N GLU A 137 -17.67 7.65 -4.67
CA GLU A 137 -17.97 8.09 -3.31
C GLU A 137 -19.35 8.75 -3.23
N ILE A 138 -20.05 8.52 -2.12
CA ILE A 138 -21.38 9.05 -1.90
C ILE A 138 -21.42 9.90 -0.63
N VAL A 139 -22.28 10.91 -0.69
CA VAL A 139 -22.63 11.73 0.46
C VAL A 139 -23.71 10.99 1.23
N ILE A 140 -23.39 10.56 2.45
CA ILE A 140 -24.32 9.80 3.29
C ILE A 140 -25.39 10.75 3.86
N ASP A 141 -24.97 11.95 4.27
CA ASP A 141 -25.84 12.94 4.89
C ASP A 141 -25.50 14.36 4.41
N SER A 142 -26.46 15.27 4.54
CA SER A 142 -26.24 16.68 4.20
C SER A 142 -25.19 17.30 5.12
N PRO A 143 -24.15 17.96 4.58
CA PRO A 143 -23.09 18.52 5.41
C PRO A 143 -23.63 19.66 6.28
N PHE A 144 -23.19 19.69 7.54
CA PHE A 144 -23.59 20.70 8.52
C PHE A 144 -22.41 21.63 8.84
N VAL A 145 -22.71 22.91 9.05
CA VAL A 145 -21.75 23.88 9.56
C VAL A 145 -22.28 24.53 10.82
N SER A 146 -21.42 24.67 11.82
CA SER A 146 -21.78 25.27 13.12
C SER A 146 -22.05 26.78 13.02
N ASP A 147 -21.32 27.49 12.17
CA ASP A 147 -21.48 28.93 11.94
C ASP A 147 -22.03 29.17 10.52
N THR A 148 -23.36 29.19 10.42
CA THR A 148 -24.09 29.44 9.16
C THR A 148 -24.15 30.92 8.76
N GLU A 149 -23.74 31.84 9.63
CA GLU A 149 -23.68 33.27 9.29
C GLU A 149 -22.45 33.58 8.44
N ARG A 150 -21.33 32.89 8.72
CA ARG A 150 -20.04 33.08 8.01
C ARG A 150 -19.83 32.08 6.90
N TRP A 151 -20.30 30.86 7.07
CA TRP A 151 -20.06 29.77 6.12
C TRP A 151 -21.33 29.40 5.38
N ILE A 152 -21.19 29.32 4.06
CA ILE A 152 -22.23 28.82 3.19
C ILE A 152 -21.69 27.56 2.52
N LEU A 153 -22.33 26.44 2.87
CA LEU A 153 -22.11 25.15 2.24
C LEU A 153 -23.18 24.93 1.18
N VAL A 154 -22.75 24.64 -0.04
CA VAL A 154 -23.65 24.27 -1.14
C VAL A 154 -23.20 22.94 -1.70
N GLN A 155 -24.11 21.96 -1.67
CA GLN A 155 -23.90 20.68 -2.35
C GLN A 155 -24.30 20.82 -3.82
N VAL A 156 -23.40 20.46 -4.73
CA VAL A 156 -23.64 20.55 -6.17
C VAL A 156 -23.48 19.16 -6.79
N LEU A 157 -24.53 18.70 -7.47
CA LEU A 157 -24.48 17.48 -8.26
C LEU A 157 -23.94 17.82 -9.64
N ILE A 158 -22.66 17.49 -9.90
CA ILE A 158 -22.02 17.74 -11.20
C ILE A 158 -22.37 16.64 -12.22
N SER A 159 -22.41 15.37 -11.81
CA SER A 159 -22.77 14.24 -12.69
C SER A 159 -23.30 13.05 -11.87
N ARG A 160 -23.92 12.06 -12.53
CA ARG A 160 -24.41 10.81 -11.88
C ARG A 160 -23.32 10.05 -11.11
N THR A 161 -22.05 10.29 -11.41
CA THR A 161 -20.89 9.62 -10.81
C THR A 161 -19.92 10.57 -10.13
N MET A 162 -20.19 11.89 -10.13
CA MET A 162 -19.27 12.90 -9.62
C MET A 162 -20.02 13.88 -8.74
N LEU A 163 -19.73 13.79 -7.44
CA LEU A 163 -20.24 14.65 -6.38
C LEU A 163 -19.18 15.69 -6.02
N SER A 164 -19.61 16.95 -5.91
CA SER A 164 -18.77 18.00 -5.33
C SER A 164 -19.53 18.83 -4.33
N PHE A 165 -18.78 19.40 -3.40
CA PHE A 165 -19.27 20.42 -2.50
C PHE A 165 -18.54 21.71 -2.75
N ASN A 166 -19.27 22.81 -2.60
CA ASN A 166 -18.70 24.14 -2.63
C ASN A 166 -18.77 24.67 -1.20
N ILE A 167 -17.62 25.00 -0.63
CA ILE A 167 -17.52 25.74 0.63
C ILE A 167 -17.18 27.17 0.27
N SER A 168 -18.07 28.09 0.58
CA SER A 168 -17.81 29.52 0.43
C SER A 168 -17.89 30.20 1.78
N MET A 169 -16.85 30.96 2.10
CA MET A 169 -16.84 31.80 3.29
C MET A 169 -17.40 33.18 2.91
N LEU A 170 -18.62 33.48 3.37
CA LEU A 170 -19.23 34.77 3.16
C LEU A 170 -18.73 35.73 4.24
N ASN A 171 -17.72 36.54 3.90
CA ASN A 171 -17.24 37.59 4.79
C ASN A 171 -18.25 38.76 4.80
N ARG A 172 -19.20 38.73 5.73
CA ARG A 172 -19.88 39.96 6.18
C ARG A 172 -19.34 40.33 7.56
N ASN A 173 -18.29 41.15 7.56
CA ASN A 173 -17.91 42.07 8.65
C ASN A 173 -17.22 41.48 9.89
N ARG A 174 -16.05 40.84 9.73
CA ARG A 174 -15.14 40.64 10.87
C ARG A 174 -13.65 40.81 10.49
N PRO A 175 -12.94 41.81 11.05
CA PRO A 175 -11.56 42.16 10.68
C PRO A 175 -10.49 41.21 11.28
N ASP A 176 -10.85 40.35 12.22
CA ASP A 176 -9.99 39.36 12.88
C ASP A 176 -9.55 38.20 11.97
N LEU A 177 -10.20 38.03 10.83
CA LEU A 177 -9.87 37.02 9.82
C LEU A 177 -9.08 37.61 8.64
N MET A 178 -8.84 38.93 8.63
CA MET A 178 -7.95 39.54 7.64
C MET A 178 -6.50 39.22 7.99
N PRO A 179 -5.65 38.84 7.02
CA PRO A 179 -4.22 38.75 7.28
C PRO A 179 -3.74 40.13 7.69
N HIS A 180 -3.15 40.25 8.90
CA HIS A 180 -2.41 41.44 9.26
C HIS A 180 -1.26 41.57 8.26
N SER A 181 -1.33 42.59 7.40
CA SER A 181 -0.22 42.95 6.52
C SER A 181 1.00 43.19 7.39
N SER A 182 2.02 42.34 7.19
CA SER A 182 3.34 42.49 7.79
C SER A 182 4.03 43.74 7.24
#